data_AF-A0A2V9BFZ3-F1
#
_entry.id   AF-A0A2V9BFZ3-F1
#
_cell.length_a   1.000
_cell.length_b   1.000
_cell.length_c   1.000
_cell.angle_alpha   90.00
_cell.angle_beta   90.00
_cell.angle_gamma   90.00
#
_symmetry.space_group_name_H-M   'P 1'
#
loop_
_entity.id
_entity.type
_entity.pdbx_description
1 polymer ?
#
loop_
_entity_poly.entity_id
_entity_poly.type
_entity_poly.pdbx_seq_one_letter_code
_entity_poly.pdbx_strand_id
1 'polypeptide(L)'
;MTRSERSDLEFRVLRLLCQSALSRGSRESLLRGIDPAIFLEPSHCIVYEELCALSQLPSDRLRELLPARVTNRGFPDFDFDALLEAAPSRGKELEDLLAALRTLREWDQEKMGRPLKISLRSVPSVRWICLSEAFAFSMFVGLYIWRLQTSHASSWILFPGWLILSFALHRDTPKTMGWRADNLWPATRRAAMVIGTFIVGVCVAGIFLGALHRLPEHLVYPRRFGSYLAFCLLQQVALQSFLMNRLLAAIKNERIAALLAGGIFAALHWPNPVLVPLTFIGGTAMCWLFARERNILPLALGQAILGALVWWAFPLAWHHAMRVGPGFYTYLR
;
A
#
# COMPACT_ATOMS: atom_id res chain seq x y z
N MET A 1 -11.19 22.77 -26.05
CA MET A 1 -10.39 21.62 -25.63
C MET A 1 -11.26 20.57 -24.95
N THR A 2 -11.25 19.33 -25.45
CA THR A 2 -11.95 18.15 -24.93
C THR A 2 -11.25 17.58 -23.68
N ARG A 3 -11.88 16.63 -22.99
CA ARG A 3 -11.25 15.95 -21.83
C ARG A 3 -10.01 15.15 -22.24
N SER A 4 -10.01 14.54 -23.44
CA SER A 4 -8.85 13.84 -23.98
C SER A 4 -7.69 14.80 -24.22
N GLU A 5 -7.96 15.91 -24.91
CA GLU A 5 -6.93 16.92 -25.20
C GLU A 5 -6.34 17.54 -23.91
N ARG A 6 -7.15 17.69 -22.85
CA ARG A 6 -6.64 18.10 -21.53
C ARG A 6 -5.73 17.04 -20.92
N SER A 7 -6.14 15.78 -20.94
CA SER A 7 -5.33 14.66 -20.44
C SER A 7 -3.98 14.58 -21.17
N ASP A 8 -3.97 14.75 -22.49
CA ASP A 8 -2.74 14.77 -23.29
C ASP A 8 -1.83 15.94 -22.91
N LEU A 9 -2.42 17.10 -22.62
CA LEU A 9 -1.69 18.29 -22.18
C LEU A 9 -1.11 18.14 -20.77
N GLU A 10 -1.86 17.56 -19.84
CA GLU A 10 -1.36 17.17 -18.51
C GLU A 10 -0.19 16.19 -18.61
N PHE A 11 -0.33 15.14 -19.44
CA PHE A 11 0.71 14.16 -19.69
C PHE A 11 1.97 14.82 -20.28
N ARG A 12 1.79 15.76 -21.22
CA ARG A 12 2.89 16.52 -21.83
C ARG A 12 3.65 17.35 -20.80
N VAL A 13 2.96 18.01 -19.88
CA VAL A 13 3.59 18.74 -18.77
C VAL A 13 4.43 17.81 -17.90
N LEU A 14 3.89 16.65 -17.52
CA LEU A 14 4.62 15.65 -16.73
C LEU A 14 5.86 15.12 -17.47
N ARG A 15 5.72 14.83 -18.76
CA ARG A 15 6.83 14.39 -19.63
C ARG A 15 7.95 15.44 -19.67
N LEU A 16 7.60 16.72 -19.81
CA LEU A 16 8.57 17.82 -19.83
C LEU A 16 9.29 17.99 -18.49
N LEU A 17 8.58 17.82 -17.37
CA LEU A 17 9.19 17.82 -16.03
C LEU A 17 10.17 16.65 -15.82
N CYS A 18 9.98 15.54 -16.52
CA CYS A 18 10.85 14.35 -16.46
C CYS A 18 12.09 14.41 -17.38
N GLN A 19 12.23 15.46 -18.20
CA GLN A 19 13.35 15.56 -19.15
C GLN A 19 14.69 15.73 -18.42
N SER A 20 15.72 15.08 -18.97
CA SER A 20 17.07 15.07 -18.40
C SER A 20 17.79 16.41 -18.55
N ALA A 21 17.42 17.22 -19.55
CA ALA A 21 17.96 18.56 -19.77
C ALA A 21 17.44 19.60 -18.77
N LEU A 22 16.33 19.31 -18.07
CA LEU A 22 15.87 20.13 -16.96
C LEU A 22 16.78 19.94 -15.75
N SER A 23 17.50 21.00 -15.37
CA SER A 23 18.37 20.97 -14.18
C SER A 23 17.55 20.68 -12.92
N ARG A 24 18.18 20.07 -11.90
CA ARG A 24 17.54 19.80 -10.60
C ARG A 24 16.91 21.06 -9.99
N GLY A 25 17.66 22.17 -9.98
CA GLY A 25 17.18 23.45 -9.41
C GLY A 25 16.00 24.03 -10.19
N SER A 26 16.04 23.97 -11.53
CA SER A 26 14.94 24.43 -12.39
C SER A 26 13.69 23.57 -12.18
N ARG A 27 13.83 22.25 -12.14
CA ARG A 27 12.72 21.31 -11.91
C ARG A 27 12.04 21.58 -10.57
N GLU A 28 12.84 21.71 -9.51
CA GLU A 28 12.30 21.98 -8.18
C GLU A 28 11.54 23.31 -8.12
N SER A 29 12.11 24.37 -8.70
CA SER A 29 11.44 25.68 -8.75
C SER A 29 10.12 25.62 -9.52
N LEU A 30 10.08 24.88 -10.63
CA LEU A 30 8.87 24.71 -11.44
C LEU A 30 7.80 23.90 -10.70
N LEU A 31 8.18 22.78 -10.09
CA LEU A 31 7.28 21.94 -9.29
C LEU A 31 6.70 22.71 -8.08
N ARG A 32 7.45 23.64 -7.48
CA ARG A 32 6.89 24.50 -6.41
C ARG A 32 5.89 25.54 -6.93
N GLY A 33 6.00 25.95 -8.20
CA GLY A 33 5.17 26.97 -8.82
C GLY A 33 3.89 26.44 -9.48
N ILE A 34 3.76 25.12 -9.66
CA ILE A 34 2.58 24.50 -10.28
C ILE A 34 1.55 24.18 -9.19
N ASP A 35 0.32 24.66 -9.37
CA ASP A 35 -0.81 24.29 -8.53
C ASP A 35 -1.18 22.81 -8.77
N PRO A 36 -1.16 21.92 -7.75
CA PRO A 36 -1.57 20.53 -7.90
C PRO A 36 -2.98 20.35 -8.47
N ALA A 37 -3.87 21.32 -8.30
CA ALA A 37 -5.25 21.27 -8.80
C ALA A 37 -5.34 21.30 -10.34
N ILE A 38 -4.25 21.62 -11.03
CA ILE A 38 -4.20 21.64 -12.50
C ILE A 38 -4.31 20.24 -13.12
N PHE A 39 -3.95 19.18 -12.37
CA PHE A 39 -4.04 17.79 -12.83
C PHE A 39 -5.37 17.17 -12.41
N LEU A 40 -6.28 16.98 -13.37
CA LEU A 40 -7.59 16.37 -13.10
C LEU A 40 -7.55 14.86 -13.17
N GLU A 41 -6.68 14.28 -14.01
CA GLU A 41 -6.58 12.84 -14.10
C GLU A 41 -5.86 12.29 -12.85
N PRO A 42 -6.46 11.31 -12.12
CA PRO A 42 -5.88 10.82 -10.87
C PRO A 42 -4.45 10.28 -11.02
N SER A 43 -4.16 9.64 -12.15
CA SER A 43 -2.82 9.12 -12.46
C SER A 43 -1.80 10.25 -12.61
N HIS A 44 -2.15 11.33 -13.32
CA HIS A 44 -1.29 12.50 -13.50
C HIS A 44 -1.01 13.23 -12.19
N CYS A 45 -2.03 13.39 -11.35
CA CYS A 45 -1.89 13.98 -10.02
C CYS A 45 -0.88 13.17 -9.17
N ILE A 46 -0.96 11.85 -9.20
CA ILE A 46 -0.05 10.98 -8.45
C ILE A 46 1.38 11.03 -9.01
N VAL A 47 1.56 11.03 -10.33
CA VAL A 47 2.87 11.21 -10.97
C VAL A 47 3.48 12.55 -10.55
N TYR A 48 2.71 13.64 -10.60
CA TYR A 48 3.15 14.96 -10.14
C TYR A 48 3.58 14.96 -8.67
N GLU A 49 2.80 14.33 -7.78
CA GLU A 49 3.16 14.21 -6.37
C GLU A 49 4.47 13.45 -6.14
N GLU A 50 4.69 12.36 -6.88
CA GLU A 50 5.94 11.61 -6.81
C GLU A 50 7.12 12.39 -7.40
N LEU A 51 6.91 13.16 -8.47
CA LEU A 51 7.90 14.09 -9.00
C LEU A 51 8.30 15.14 -7.97
N CYS A 52 7.34 15.74 -7.25
CA CYS A 52 7.61 16.65 -6.15
C CYS A 52 8.43 15.97 -5.04
N ALA A 53 8.10 14.74 -4.68
CA ALA A 53 8.80 13.98 -3.64
C ALA A 53 10.24 13.56 -4.06
N LEU A 54 10.49 13.39 -5.36
CA LEU A 54 11.79 13.04 -5.93
C LEU A 54 12.57 14.24 -6.46
N SER A 55 12.02 15.45 -6.40
CA SER A 55 12.57 16.67 -7.01
C SER A 55 14.01 16.98 -6.58
N GLN A 56 14.42 16.52 -5.40
CA GLN A 56 15.75 16.66 -4.84
C GLN A 56 16.78 15.67 -5.41
N LEU A 57 16.35 14.68 -6.19
CA LEU A 57 17.26 13.71 -6.79
C LEU A 57 17.73 14.20 -8.16
N PRO A 58 18.94 13.80 -8.61
CA PRO A 58 19.34 14.04 -9.98
C PRO A 58 18.43 13.26 -10.96
N SER A 59 18.36 13.74 -12.21
CA SER A 59 17.36 13.29 -13.19
C SER A 59 17.41 11.79 -13.49
N ASP A 60 18.59 11.20 -13.53
CA ASP A 60 18.82 9.76 -13.68
C ASP A 60 18.15 8.95 -12.57
N ARG A 61 18.41 9.29 -11.30
CA ARG A 61 17.84 8.60 -10.14
C ARG A 61 16.34 8.83 -10.01
N LEU A 62 15.85 10.02 -10.35
CA LEU A 62 14.41 10.30 -10.40
C LEU A 62 13.74 9.38 -11.41
N ARG A 63 14.27 9.29 -12.63
CA ARG A 63 13.70 8.49 -13.73
C ARG A 63 13.76 6.98 -13.44
N GLU A 64 14.80 6.54 -12.73
CA GLU A 64 14.91 5.15 -12.24
C GLU A 64 13.84 4.82 -11.19
N LEU A 65 13.58 5.71 -10.24
CA LEU A 65 12.70 5.44 -9.09
C LEU A 65 11.22 5.75 -9.34
N LEU A 66 10.92 6.67 -10.25
CA LEU A 66 9.56 7.16 -10.50
C LEU A 66 8.58 6.04 -10.90
N PRO A 67 8.90 5.13 -11.86
CA PRO A 67 7.99 4.06 -12.25
C PRO A 67 7.62 3.16 -11.07
N ALA A 68 8.62 2.76 -10.28
CA ALA A 68 8.41 1.92 -9.11
C ALA A 68 7.53 2.64 -8.07
N ARG A 69 7.74 3.94 -7.81
CA ARG A 69 6.96 4.71 -6.84
C ARG A 69 5.51 4.95 -7.26
N VAL A 70 5.28 5.26 -8.53
CA VAL A 70 3.92 5.47 -9.07
C VAL A 70 3.16 4.15 -9.19
N THR A 71 3.82 3.09 -9.65
CA THR A 71 3.30 1.70 -9.55
C THR A 71 2.96 1.38 -8.11
N ASN A 72 3.82 1.81 -7.18
CA ASN A 72 3.63 1.61 -5.77
C ASN A 72 2.54 2.50 -5.13
N ARG A 73 1.82 3.31 -5.90
CA ARG A 73 0.64 4.05 -5.47
C ARG A 73 -0.62 3.65 -6.23
N GLY A 74 -0.58 2.53 -6.94
CA GLY A 74 -1.75 1.94 -7.61
C GLY A 74 -1.87 2.26 -9.09
N PHE A 75 -0.82 2.76 -9.74
CA PHE A 75 -0.83 3.12 -11.18
C PHE A 75 0.24 2.35 -11.97
N PRO A 76 0.06 1.03 -12.17
CA PRO A 76 1.05 0.13 -12.79
C PRO A 76 1.04 0.18 -14.32
N ASP A 77 -0.08 0.59 -14.92
CA ASP A 77 -0.31 0.62 -16.37
C ASP A 77 -0.07 2.03 -16.93
N PHE A 78 0.50 2.91 -16.12
CA PHE A 78 0.91 4.24 -16.58
C PHE A 78 2.02 4.08 -17.62
N ASP A 79 1.91 4.80 -18.74
CA ASP A 79 2.88 4.71 -19.84
C ASP A 79 4.18 5.45 -19.48
N PHE A 80 5.04 4.78 -18.71
CA PHE A 80 6.34 5.32 -18.31
C PHE A 80 7.33 5.38 -19.48
N ASP A 81 7.17 4.53 -20.49
CA ASP A 81 8.04 4.53 -21.66
C ASP A 81 7.83 5.84 -22.44
N ALA A 82 6.58 6.21 -22.72
CA ALA A 82 6.26 7.49 -23.34
C ALA A 82 6.54 8.70 -22.44
N LEU A 83 6.32 8.58 -21.12
CA LEU A 83 6.59 9.67 -20.17
C LEU A 83 8.08 9.99 -20.10
N LEU A 84 8.92 8.95 -20.06
CA LEU A 84 10.37 9.09 -19.88
C LEU A 84 11.11 9.20 -21.22
N GLU A 85 10.47 8.96 -22.36
CA GLU A 85 11.09 9.14 -23.66
C GLU A 85 11.77 10.52 -23.80
N ALA A 86 13.03 10.51 -24.22
CA ALA A 86 13.83 11.71 -24.38
C ALA A 86 13.20 12.64 -25.43
N ALA A 87 13.14 13.94 -25.14
CA ALA A 87 12.66 14.92 -26.10
C ALA A 87 13.63 15.04 -27.30
N PRO A 88 13.11 15.14 -28.53
CA PRO A 88 13.94 15.18 -29.75
C PRO A 88 14.75 16.47 -29.92
N SER A 89 14.44 17.55 -29.19
CA SER A 89 15.09 18.85 -29.35
C SER A 89 15.56 19.43 -28.01
N ARG A 90 16.87 19.42 -27.81
CA ARG A 90 17.55 19.94 -26.62
C ARG A 90 17.48 21.47 -26.63
N GLY A 91 16.82 22.07 -25.64
CA GLY A 91 16.84 23.52 -25.41
C GLY A 91 15.50 24.27 -25.45
N LYS A 92 14.43 23.68 -26.00
CA LYS A 92 13.06 24.28 -26.00
C LYS A 92 12.13 23.75 -24.92
N GLU A 93 12.58 22.76 -24.15
CA GLU A 93 11.76 22.04 -23.16
C GLU A 93 11.13 22.95 -22.10
N LEU A 94 11.85 23.98 -21.65
CA LEU A 94 11.33 24.94 -20.68
C LEU A 94 10.25 25.84 -21.28
N GLU A 95 10.43 26.30 -22.52
CA GLU A 95 9.45 27.11 -23.24
C GLU A 95 8.18 26.32 -23.52
N ASP A 96 8.34 25.07 -24.00
CA ASP A 96 7.24 24.15 -24.25
C ASP A 96 6.47 23.83 -22.96
N LEU A 97 7.18 23.69 -21.83
CA LEU A 97 6.57 23.45 -20.52
C LEU A 97 5.76 24.67 -20.06
N LEU A 98 6.34 25.86 -20.17
CA LEU A 98 5.65 27.10 -19.81
C LEU A 98 4.45 27.35 -20.72
N ALA A 99 4.54 27.05 -22.02
CA ALA A 99 3.44 27.14 -22.96
C ALA A 99 2.31 26.16 -22.59
N ALA A 100 2.63 24.89 -22.33
CA ALA A 100 1.64 23.88 -21.94
C ALA A 100 0.94 24.24 -20.60
N LEU A 101 1.69 24.74 -19.61
CA LEU A 101 1.13 25.21 -18.34
C LEU A 101 0.23 26.44 -18.52
N ARG A 102 0.60 27.39 -19.39
CA ARG A 102 -0.26 28.54 -19.72
C ARG A 102 -1.57 28.08 -20.34
N THR A 103 -1.52 27.17 -21.31
CA THR A 103 -2.73 26.63 -21.96
C THR A 103 -3.63 25.89 -20.97
N LEU A 104 -3.08 25.09 -20.05
CA LEU A 104 -3.87 24.45 -18.98
C LEU A 104 -4.55 25.49 -18.08
N ARG A 105 -3.82 26.55 -17.72
CA ARG A 105 -4.32 27.61 -16.84
C ARG A 105 -5.37 28.49 -17.52
N GLU A 106 -5.16 28.84 -18.79
CA GLU A 106 -6.12 29.59 -19.61
C GLU A 106 -7.43 28.83 -19.76
N TRP A 107 -7.37 27.52 -20.03
CA TRP A 107 -8.57 26.68 -20.07
C TRP A 107 -9.31 26.66 -18.73
N ASP A 108 -8.58 26.57 -17.62
CA ASP A 108 -9.18 26.60 -16.29
C ASP A 108 -9.87 27.94 -16.02
N GLN A 109 -9.29 29.06 -16.45
CA GLN A 109 -9.90 30.39 -16.35
C GLN A 109 -11.13 30.56 -17.27
N GLU A 110 -11.03 30.12 -18.53
CA GLU A 110 -12.08 30.27 -19.55
C GLU A 110 -13.34 29.47 -19.20
N LYS A 111 -13.18 28.25 -18.65
CA LYS A 111 -14.31 27.45 -18.17
C LYS A 111 -14.87 27.91 -16.82
N MET A 112 -14.07 28.58 -15.99
CA MET A 112 -14.47 28.93 -14.62
C MET A 112 -15.00 30.35 -14.48
N GLY A 113 -14.79 31.27 -15.45
CA GLY A 113 -15.58 32.50 -15.69
C GLY A 113 -15.73 33.54 -14.56
N ARG A 114 -15.27 33.27 -13.34
CA ARG A 114 -15.27 34.13 -12.13
C ARG A 114 -14.21 33.59 -11.16
N PRO A 115 -13.60 34.41 -10.26
CA PRO A 115 -12.84 33.86 -9.14
C PRO A 115 -13.76 32.91 -8.38
N LEU A 116 -13.34 31.66 -8.17
CA LEU A 116 -14.18 30.59 -7.60
C LEU A 116 -14.91 31.06 -6.33
N LYS A 117 -16.20 31.34 -6.45
CA LYS A 117 -17.19 30.99 -5.43
C LYS A 117 -17.91 29.73 -5.89
N ILE A 118 -17.16 28.71 -6.27
CA ILE A 118 -17.71 27.35 -6.23
C ILE A 118 -17.78 27.03 -4.75
N SER A 119 -18.99 27.07 -4.19
CA SER A 119 -19.30 26.31 -3.00
C SER A 119 -19.05 24.84 -3.35
N LEU A 120 -17.80 24.40 -3.22
CA LEU A 120 -17.37 23.01 -3.21
C LEU A 120 -18.11 22.34 -2.05
N ARG A 121 -19.37 21.97 -2.27
CA ARG A 121 -20.03 20.95 -1.44
C ARG A 121 -19.33 19.63 -1.78
N SER A 122 -18.17 19.46 -1.16
CA SER A 122 -17.58 18.22 -0.68
C SER A 122 -17.68 17.01 -1.62
N VAL A 123 -17.10 17.06 -2.82
CA VAL A 123 -16.62 15.81 -3.43
C VAL A 123 -15.40 15.40 -2.61
N PRO A 124 -15.42 14.30 -1.87
CA PRO A 124 -14.27 13.91 -1.07
C PRO A 124 -13.08 13.67 -2.01
N SER A 125 -11.93 14.23 -1.71
CA SER A 125 -10.71 13.91 -2.46
C SER A 125 -10.51 12.39 -2.47
N VAL A 126 -9.95 11.82 -3.55
CA VAL A 126 -9.65 10.37 -3.66
C VAL A 126 -8.96 9.83 -2.40
N ARG A 127 -8.11 10.65 -1.76
CA ARG A 127 -7.49 10.34 -0.47
C ARG A 127 -8.48 10.04 0.64
N TRP A 128 -9.51 10.88 0.80
CA TRP A 128 -10.54 10.70 1.82
C TRP A 128 -11.42 9.49 1.53
N ILE A 129 -11.66 9.16 0.27
CA ILE A 129 -12.36 7.93 -0.13
C ILE A 129 -11.54 6.71 0.29
N CYS A 130 -10.28 6.62 -0.13
CA CYS A 130 -9.40 5.50 0.22
C CYS A 130 -9.21 5.37 1.74
N LEU A 131 -9.05 6.50 2.45
CA LEU A 131 -8.87 6.49 3.90
C LEU A 131 -10.14 6.01 4.62
N SER A 132 -11.31 6.53 4.22
CA SER A 132 -12.60 6.13 4.81
C SER A 132 -12.87 4.66 4.56
N GLU A 133 -12.58 4.18 3.35
CA GLU A 133 -12.74 2.78 2.98
C GLU A 133 -11.82 1.85 3.78
N ALA A 134 -10.53 2.22 3.93
CA ALA A 134 -9.57 1.51 4.76
C ALA A 134 -10.06 1.32 6.21
N PHE A 135 -10.54 2.41 6.83
CA PHE A 135 -11.05 2.36 8.20
C PHE A 135 -12.39 1.63 8.30
N ALA A 136 -13.32 1.85 7.36
CA ALA A 136 -14.64 1.23 7.36
C ALA A 136 -14.54 -0.30 7.22
N PHE A 137 -13.74 -0.79 6.27
CA PHE A 137 -13.49 -2.22 6.10
C PHE A 137 -12.84 -2.81 7.35
N SER A 138 -11.82 -2.16 7.91
CA SER A 138 -11.14 -2.64 9.12
C SER A 138 -12.07 -2.66 10.33
N MET A 139 -12.91 -1.64 10.50
CA MET A 139 -13.94 -1.61 11.53
C MET A 139 -14.96 -2.72 11.34
N PHE A 140 -15.36 -3.01 10.09
CA PHE A 140 -16.26 -4.11 9.78
C PHE A 140 -15.64 -5.48 10.11
N VAL A 141 -14.36 -5.70 9.81
CA VAL A 141 -13.61 -6.90 10.26
C VAL A 141 -13.62 -7.00 11.78
N GLY A 142 -13.34 -5.90 12.49
CA GLY A 142 -13.40 -5.86 13.95
C GLY A 142 -14.78 -6.19 14.51
N LEU A 143 -15.84 -5.58 13.96
CA LEU A 143 -17.23 -5.86 14.33
C LEU A 143 -17.60 -7.33 14.07
N TYR A 144 -17.10 -7.91 12.98
CA TYR A 144 -17.30 -9.32 12.69
C TYR A 144 -16.65 -10.22 13.72
N ILE A 145 -15.37 -9.99 14.02
CA ILE A 145 -14.63 -10.72 15.06
C ILE A 145 -15.33 -10.60 16.42
N TRP A 146 -15.84 -9.42 16.78
CA TRP A 146 -16.40 -9.20 18.11
C TRP A 146 -17.87 -9.58 18.28
N ARG A 147 -18.69 -9.51 17.22
CA ARG A 147 -20.14 -9.65 17.35
C ARG A 147 -20.85 -10.31 16.17
N LEU A 148 -20.47 -10.01 14.93
CA LEU A 148 -21.25 -10.51 13.79
C LEU A 148 -21.00 -11.98 13.51
N GLN A 149 -19.84 -12.54 13.87
CA GLN A 149 -19.60 -13.97 13.73
C GLN A 149 -20.60 -14.84 14.50
N THR A 150 -21.15 -14.35 15.62
CA THR A 150 -22.15 -15.08 16.44
C THR A 150 -23.59 -14.68 16.09
N SER A 151 -23.84 -13.39 15.85
CA SER A 151 -25.21 -12.89 15.60
C SER A 151 -25.65 -12.99 14.15
N HIS A 152 -24.73 -12.82 13.20
CA HIS A 152 -25.00 -12.73 11.76
C HIS A 152 -23.86 -13.41 10.99
N ALA A 153 -23.60 -14.69 11.27
CA ALA A 153 -22.43 -15.40 10.76
C ALA A 153 -22.25 -15.24 9.25
N SER A 154 -23.33 -15.31 8.47
CA SER A 154 -23.37 -15.17 7.02
C SER A 154 -22.91 -13.81 6.48
N SER A 155 -22.78 -12.78 7.32
CA SER A 155 -22.26 -11.47 6.92
C SER A 155 -20.79 -11.53 6.44
N TRP A 156 -20.08 -12.64 6.65
CA TRP A 156 -18.74 -12.86 6.12
C TRP A 156 -18.67 -12.72 4.59
N ILE A 157 -19.77 -12.98 3.86
CA ILE A 157 -19.83 -12.86 2.39
C ILE A 157 -19.57 -11.41 1.91
N LEU A 158 -19.77 -10.44 2.80
CA LEU A 158 -19.50 -9.03 2.51
C LEU A 158 -17.99 -8.76 2.37
N PHE A 159 -17.10 -9.57 2.98
CA PHE A 159 -15.66 -9.38 2.82
C PHE A 159 -15.19 -9.58 1.37
N PRO A 160 -15.40 -10.74 0.72
CA PRO A 160 -15.00 -10.91 -0.67
C PRO A 160 -15.75 -9.96 -1.60
N GLY A 161 -17.04 -9.69 -1.35
CA GLY A 161 -17.81 -8.71 -2.13
C GLY A 161 -17.23 -7.30 -2.08
N TRP A 162 -16.86 -6.84 -0.88
CA TRP A 162 -16.20 -5.55 -0.69
C TRP A 162 -14.84 -5.50 -1.38
N LEU A 163 -13.99 -6.51 -1.18
CA LEU A 163 -12.67 -6.56 -1.78
C LEU A 163 -12.75 -6.50 -3.31
N ILE A 164 -13.62 -7.32 -3.93
CA ILE A 164 -13.82 -7.33 -5.39
C ILE A 164 -14.30 -5.97 -5.89
N LEU A 165 -15.31 -5.37 -5.21
CA LEU A 165 -15.84 -4.06 -5.60
C LEU A 165 -14.78 -2.96 -5.47
N SER A 166 -14.03 -2.94 -4.38
CA SER A 166 -12.94 -1.99 -4.14
C SER A 166 -11.86 -2.10 -5.22
N PHE A 167 -11.38 -3.32 -5.48
CA PHE A 167 -10.36 -3.58 -6.49
C PHE A 167 -10.83 -3.17 -7.88
N ALA A 168 -12.10 -3.41 -8.23
CA ALA A 168 -12.68 -2.97 -9.49
C ALA A 168 -12.80 -1.44 -9.59
N LEU A 169 -13.31 -0.77 -8.55
CA LEU A 169 -13.50 0.68 -8.51
C LEU A 169 -12.16 1.43 -8.58
N HIS A 170 -11.13 0.88 -7.94
CA HIS A 170 -9.80 1.47 -7.91
C HIS A 170 -8.86 0.96 -9.00
N ARG A 171 -9.35 0.06 -9.88
CA ARG A 171 -8.59 -0.54 -10.97
C ARG A 171 -7.30 -1.20 -10.50
N ASP A 172 -7.36 -1.88 -9.35
CA ASP A 172 -6.23 -2.61 -8.81
C ASP A 172 -5.90 -3.79 -9.72
N THR A 173 -4.68 -3.80 -10.27
CA THR A 173 -4.17 -4.92 -11.08
C THR A 173 -3.44 -5.94 -10.21
N PRO A 174 -3.19 -7.16 -10.71
CA PRO A 174 -2.34 -8.14 -10.03
C PRO A 174 -1.00 -7.56 -9.56
N LYS A 175 -0.39 -6.67 -10.35
CA LYS A 175 0.86 -5.99 -9.97
C LYS A 175 0.69 -5.07 -8.77
N THR A 176 -0.37 -4.25 -8.72
CA THR A 176 -0.64 -3.36 -7.57
C THR A 176 -0.99 -4.13 -6.30
N MET A 177 -1.68 -5.26 -6.46
CA MET A 177 -2.06 -6.15 -5.37
C MET A 177 -0.89 -6.99 -4.87
N GLY A 178 0.25 -7.01 -5.57
CA GLY A 178 1.45 -7.77 -5.22
C GLY A 178 1.43 -9.24 -5.63
N TRP A 179 0.55 -9.62 -6.57
CA TRP A 179 0.58 -10.91 -7.25
C TRP A 179 1.58 -10.85 -8.40
N ARG A 180 2.86 -10.93 -8.07
CA ARG A 180 3.97 -10.66 -9.00
C ARG A 180 4.97 -11.82 -9.04
N ALA A 181 5.20 -12.35 -10.24
CA ALA A 181 6.25 -13.32 -10.49
C ALA A 181 7.56 -12.63 -10.95
N ASP A 182 7.44 -11.45 -11.57
CA ASP A 182 8.54 -10.70 -12.18
C ASP A 182 9.56 -10.18 -11.16
N ASN A 183 9.16 -9.94 -9.91
CA ASN A 183 10.03 -9.50 -8.83
C ASN A 183 10.13 -10.49 -7.65
N LEU A 184 9.76 -11.77 -7.86
CA LEU A 184 9.66 -12.75 -6.78
C LEU A 184 10.98 -12.93 -6.02
N TRP A 185 12.10 -13.02 -6.73
CA TRP A 185 13.42 -13.19 -6.11
C TRP A 185 13.88 -11.93 -5.32
N PRO A 186 13.90 -10.72 -5.91
CA PRO A 186 14.19 -9.49 -5.16
C PRO A 186 13.31 -9.32 -3.92
N ALA A 187 12.01 -9.57 -4.04
CA ALA A 187 11.08 -9.47 -2.92
C ALA A 187 11.37 -10.50 -1.83
N THR A 188 11.60 -11.76 -2.22
CA THR A 188 11.95 -12.84 -1.28
C THR A 188 13.25 -12.53 -0.55
N ARG A 189 14.28 -12.05 -1.26
CA ARG A 189 15.57 -11.70 -0.65
C ARG A 189 15.41 -10.59 0.40
N ARG A 190 14.69 -9.52 0.09
CA ARG A 190 14.42 -8.42 1.04
C ARG A 190 13.60 -8.91 2.23
N ALA A 191 12.53 -9.66 1.96
CA ALA A 191 11.65 -10.23 2.97
C ALA A 191 12.42 -11.16 3.92
N ALA A 192 13.27 -12.06 3.38
CA ALA A 192 14.07 -12.99 4.15
C ALA A 192 15.05 -12.31 5.11
N MET A 193 15.67 -11.19 4.71
CA MET A 193 16.56 -10.44 5.61
C MET A 193 15.81 -9.92 6.85
N VAL A 194 14.62 -9.35 6.66
CA VAL A 194 13.83 -8.78 7.76
C VAL A 194 13.14 -9.88 8.57
N ILE A 195 12.40 -10.77 7.91
CA ILE A 195 11.67 -11.86 8.56
C ILE A 195 12.64 -12.84 9.24
N GLY A 196 13.84 -13.04 8.69
CA GLY A 196 14.89 -13.84 9.32
C GLY A 196 15.28 -13.33 10.71
N THR A 197 15.37 -12.01 10.90
CA THR A 197 15.63 -11.44 12.24
C THR A 197 14.49 -11.73 13.23
N PHE A 198 13.24 -11.70 12.76
CA PHE A 198 12.08 -12.05 13.60
C PHE A 198 12.05 -13.54 13.91
N ILE A 199 12.38 -14.41 12.94
CA ILE A 199 12.49 -15.86 13.15
C ILE A 199 13.51 -16.14 14.25
N VAL A 200 14.70 -15.55 14.18
CA VAL A 200 15.73 -15.70 15.22
C VAL A 200 15.20 -15.23 16.57
N GLY A 201 14.57 -14.05 16.63
CA GLY A 201 14.00 -13.51 17.88
C GLY A 201 12.94 -14.42 18.50
N VAL A 202 12.00 -14.93 17.70
CA VAL A 202 10.96 -15.87 18.17
C VAL A 202 11.58 -17.20 18.60
N CYS A 203 12.59 -17.70 17.89
CA CYS A 203 13.29 -18.92 18.26
C CYS A 203 14.01 -18.79 19.61
N VAL A 204 14.74 -17.69 19.80
CA VAL A 204 15.43 -17.37 21.06
C VAL A 204 14.41 -17.27 22.20
N ALA A 205 13.30 -16.54 22.00
CA ALA A 205 12.23 -16.46 22.99
C ALA A 205 11.65 -17.84 23.32
N GLY A 206 11.40 -18.68 22.32
CA GLY A 206 10.91 -20.04 22.51
C GLY A 206 11.85 -20.91 23.36
N ILE A 207 13.16 -20.83 23.14
CA ILE A 207 14.16 -21.55 23.94
C ILE A 207 14.09 -21.09 25.41
N PHE A 208 14.06 -19.77 25.67
CA PHE A 208 13.94 -19.24 27.03
C PHE A 208 12.61 -19.59 27.71
N LEU A 209 11.54 -19.75 26.93
CA LEU A 209 10.22 -20.17 27.42
C LEU A 209 10.06 -21.70 27.52
N GLY A 210 11.13 -22.47 27.30
CA GLY A 210 11.14 -23.93 27.48
C GLY A 210 10.50 -24.72 26.33
N ALA A 211 10.34 -24.10 25.14
CA ALA A 211 9.67 -24.70 23.99
C ALA A 211 10.38 -25.95 23.41
N LEU A 212 11.64 -26.20 23.79
CA LEU A 212 12.40 -27.38 23.36
C LEU A 212 11.75 -28.71 23.77
N HIS A 213 10.90 -28.70 24.80
CA HIS A 213 10.12 -29.88 25.21
C HIS A 213 8.91 -30.15 24.29
N ARG A 214 8.64 -29.30 23.30
CA ARG A 214 7.48 -29.36 22.40
C ARG A 214 7.93 -29.42 20.94
N LEU A 215 7.28 -30.26 20.15
CA LEU A 215 7.48 -30.29 18.71
C LEU A 215 6.81 -29.07 18.04
N PRO A 216 7.41 -28.42 17.03
CA PRO A 216 6.75 -27.39 16.24
C PRO A 216 5.75 -28.00 15.24
N GLU A 217 4.65 -28.56 15.74
CA GLU A 217 3.66 -29.32 14.93
C GLU A 217 3.13 -28.54 13.71
N HIS A 218 2.92 -27.23 13.84
CA HIS A 218 2.43 -26.37 12.75
C HIS A 218 3.43 -26.18 11.59
N LEU A 219 4.72 -26.47 11.81
CA LEU A 219 5.74 -26.49 10.76
C LEU A 219 5.91 -27.90 10.16
N VAL A 220 5.76 -28.93 11.00
CA VAL A 220 6.08 -30.31 10.61
C VAL A 220 4.95 -30.98 9.83
N TYR A 221 3.68 -30.67 10.14
CA TYR A 221 2.53 -31.31 9.49
C TYR A 221 2.06 -30.53 8.25
N PRO A 222 2.21 -31.05 7.02
CA PRO A 222 1.94 -30.30 5.80
C PRO A 222 0.51 -29.80 5.68
N ARG A 223 -0.48 -30.58 6.14
CA ARG A 223 -1.89 -30.17 6.11
C ARG A 223 -2.15 -28.96 7.02
N ARG A 224 -1.54 -28.94 8.22
CA ARG A 224 -1.71 -27.83 9.17
C ARG A 224 -1.00 -26.58 8.67
N PHE A 225 0.22 -26.73 8.17
CA PHE A 225 0.97 -25.62 7.57
C PHE A 225 0.24 -25.06 6.35
N GLY A 226 -0.25 -25.92 5.44
CA GLY A 226 -0.97 -25.52 4.23
C GLY A 226 -2.26 -24.75 4.53
N SER A 227 -3.09 -25.24 5.47
CA SER A 227 -4.29 -24.51 5.91
C SER A 227 -3.93 -23.17 6.55
N TYR A 228 -2.87 -23.13 7.36
CA TYR A 228 -2.43 -21.89 7.99
C TYR A 228 -1.83 -20.90 6.99
N LEU A 229 -1.10 -21.38 5.98
CA LEU A 229 -0.58 -20.58 4.87
C LEU A 229 -1.72 -19.98 4.05
N ALA A 230 -2.77 -20.75 3.74
CA ALA A 230 -3.95 -20.22 3.07
C ALA A 230 -4.64 -19.12 3.89
N PHE A 231 -4.72 -19.28 5.20
CA PHE A 231 -5.23 -18.25 6.10
C PHE A 231 -4.34 -17.01 6.14
N CYS A 232 -3.01 -17.17 6.21
CA CYS A 232 -2.06 -16.07 6.14
C CYS A 232 -2.16 -15.33 4.79
N LEU A 233 -2.36 -16.06 3.69
CA LEU A 233 -2.55 -15.47 2.38
C LEU A 233 -3.80 -14.59 2.33
N LEU A 234 -4.93 -15.05 2.89
CA LEU A 234 -6.14 -14.24 3.01
C LEU A 234 -5.87 -12.96 3.83
N GLN A 235 -5.14 -13.08 4.94
CA GLN A 235 -4.75 -11.93 5.74
C GLN A 235 -3.82 -10.97 4.98
N GLN A 236 -2.87 -11.47 4.18
CA GLN A 236 -1.99 -10.64 3.35
C GLN A 236 -2.76 -9.95 2.21
N VAL A 237 -3.78 -10.58 1.64
CA VAL A 237 -4.67 -9.90 0.67
C VAL A 237 -5.40 -8.74 1.33
N ALA A 238 -6.01 -8.97 2.49
CA ALA A 238 -6.72 -7.91 3.22
C ALA A 238 -5.77 -6.78 3.69
N LEU A 239 -4.60 -7.14 4.22
CA LEU A 239 -3.64 -6.18 4.77
C LEU A 239 -2.86 -5.43 3.68
N GLN A 240 -2.31 -6.14 2.69
CA GLN A 240 -1.42 -5.55 1.68
C GLN A 240 -2.17 -5.13 0.42
N SER A 241 -2.86 -6.08 -0.22
CA SER A 241 -3.52 -5.83 -1.50
C SER A 241 -4.67 -4.83 -1.37
N PHE A 242 -5.34 -4.80 -0.21
CA PHE A 242 -6.39 -3.83 0.11
C PHE A 242 -5.89 -2.71 1.03
N LEU A 243 -5.74 -2.96 2.34
CA LEU A 243 -5.59 -1.90 3.34
C LEU A 243 -4.36 -1.01 3.08
N MET A 244 -3.19 -1.61 2.85
CA MET A 244 -1.96 -0.88 2.58
C MET A 244 -2.05 -0.08 1.28
N ASN A 245 -2.65 -0.63 0.21
CA ASN A 245 -2.89 0.09 -1.04
C ASN A 245 -3.77 1.33 -0.82
N ARG A 246 -4.88 1.18 -0.08
CA ARG A 246 -5.76 2.32 0.26
C ARG A 246 -5.00 3.39 1.08
N LEU A 247 -4.20 2.96 2.05
CA LEU A 247 -3.40 3.88 2.88
C LEU A 247 -2.30 4.57 2.08
N LEU A 248 -1.61 3.91 1.14
CA LEU A 248 -0.61 4.51 0.25
C LEU A 248 -1.22 5.49 -0.77
N ALA A 249 -2.49 5.27 -1.16
CA ALA A 249 -3.22 6.25 -1.95
C ALA A 249 -3.51 7.52 -1.15
N ALA A 250 -3.86 7.38 0.14
CA ALA A 250 -4.20 8.48 1.02
C ALA A 250 -2.99 9.21 1.65
N ILE A 251 -1.90 8.50 1.94
CA ILE A 251 -0.77 8.95 2.77
C ILE A 251 0.52 8.89 1.97
N LYS A 252 1.19 10.04 1.80
CA LYS A 252 2.45 10.15 1.05
C LYS A 252 3.62 9.40 1.70
N ASN A 253 3.65 9.33 3.02
CA ASN A 253 4.74 8.69 3.76
C ASN A 253 4.45 7.20 3.98
N GLU A 254 5.13 6.35 3.22
CA GLU A 254 5.05 4.88 3.31
C GLU A 254 5.27 4.32 4.72
N ARG A 255 6.12 4.94 5.54
CA ARG A 255 6.39 4.47 6.92
C ARG A 255 5.21 4.75 7.83
N ILE A 256 4.57 5.91 7.68
CA ILE A 256 3.37 6.26 8.43
C ILE A 256 2.21 5.36 7.98
N ALA A 257 2.05 5.14 6.68
CA ALA A 257 1.06 4.21 6.16
C ALA A 257 1.26 2.79 6.72
N ALA A 258 2.51 2.30 6.76
CA ALA A 258 2.84 0.99 7.34
C ALA A 258 2.62 0.91 8.86
N LEU A 259 2.94 1.99 9.61
CA LEU A 259 2.67 2.07 11.05
C LEU A 259 1.17 2.04 11.34
N LEU A 260 0.37 2.78 10.57
CA LEU A 260 -1.09 2.78 10.70
C LEU A 260 -1.70 1.43 10.32
N ALA A 261 -1.25 0.82 9.22
CA ALA A 261 -1.69 -0.50 8.80
C ALA A 261 -1.38 -1.56 9.86
N GLY A 262 -0.16 -1.57 10.40
CA GLY A 262 0.24 -2.47 11.49
C GLY A 262 -0.52 -2.20 12.78
N GLY A 263 -0.81 -0.94 13.12
CA GLY A 263 -1.65 -0.57 14.26
C GLY A 263 -3.08 -1.10 14.15
N ILE A 264 -3.70 -0.95 12.98
CA ILE A 264 -5.03 -1.51 12.67
C ILE A 264 -4.98 -3.04 12.75
N PHE A 265 -3.98 -3.66 12.14
CA PHE A 265 -3.81 -5.12 12.17
C PHE A 265 -3.66 -5.62 13.61
N ALA A 266 -2.86 -4.96 14.45
CA ALA A 266 -2.73 -5.29 15.86
C ALA A 266 -4.04 -5.13 16.65
N ALA A 267 -4.79 -4.06 16.40
CA ALA A 267 -6.10 -3.85 17.02
C ALA A 267 -7.09 -4.97 16.69
N LEU A 268 -7.05 -5.52 15.47
CA LEU A 268 -7.87 -6.67 15.08
C LEU A 268 -7.47 -7.98 15.78
N HIS A 269 -6.28 -8.04 16.37
CA HIS A 269 -5.80 -9.18 17.17
C HIS A 269 -6.01 -9.00 18.67
N TRP A 270 -6.63 -7.89 19.09
CA TRP A 270 -7.01 -7.66 20.48
C TRP A 270 -7.97 -8.76 20.98
N PRO A 271 -7.86 -9.23 22.24
CA PRO A 271 -6.97 -8.78 23.34
C PRO A 271 -5.70 -9.63 23.52
N ASN A 272 -5.30 -10.40 22.52
CA ASN A 272 -4.29 -11.44 22.71
C ASN A 272 -2.90 -10.83 23.00
N PRO A 273 -2.31 -11.06 24.20
CA PRO A 273 -1.11 -10.36 24.64
C PRO A 273 0.15 -10.77 23.89
N VAL A 274 0.13 -11.93 23.21
CA VAL A 274 1.21 -12.38 22.34
C VAL A 274 1.01 -11.82 20.93
N LEU A 275 -0.20 -11.93 20.38
CA LEU A 275 -0.46 -11.53 19.01
C LEU A 275 -0.43 -10.03 18.80
N VAL A 276 -1.01 -9.21 19.69
CA VAL A 276 -1.07 -7.76 19.53
C VAL A 276 0.33 -7.14 19.28
N PRO A 277 1.36 -7.36 20.12
CA PRO A 277 2.68 -6.78 19.86
C PRO A 277 3.37 -7.39 18.62
N LEU A 278 3.23 -8.70 18.40
CA LEU A 278 3.86 -9.36 17.24
C LEU A 278 3.25 -8.92 15.91
N THR A 279 1.93 -8.75 15.87
CA THR A 279 1.22 -8.28 14.68
C THR A 279 1.41 -6.80 14.45
N PHE A 280 1.63 -5.99 15.50
CA PHE A 280 2.06 -4.61 15.33
C PHE A 280 3.44 -4.53 14.67
N ILE A 281 4.45 -5.16 15.27
CA ILE A 281 5.84 -5.10 14.78
C ILE A 281 5.96 -5.77 13.41
N GLY A 282 5.51 -7.03 13.31
CA GLY A 282 5.56 -7.82 12.09
C GLY A 282 4.68 -7.26 10.99
N GLY A 283 3.45 -6.83 11.32
CA GLY A 283 2.52 -6.22 10.37
C GLY A 283 3.07 -4.91 9.81
N THR A 284 3.58 -4.01 10.65
CA THR A 284 4.24 -2.77 10.18
C THR A 284 5.44 -3.08 9.29
N ALA A 285 6.30 -4.02 9.68
CA ALA A 285 7.48 -4.38 8.89
C ALA A 285 7.09 -4.99 7.53
N MET A 286 6.09 -5.88 7.49
CA MET A 286 5.59 -6.48 6.25
C MET A 286 4.90 -5.44 5.35
N CYS A 287 4.12 -4.52 5.92
CA CYS A 287 3.53 -3.40 5.18
C CYS A 287 4.60 -2.48 4.59
N TRP A 288 5.67 -2.21 5.34
CA TRP A 288 6.79 -1.43 4.84
C TRP A 288 7.54 -2.17 3.71
N LEU A 289 7.79 -3.48 3.86
CA LEU A 289 8.39 -4.30 2.80
C LEU A 289 7.52 -4.29 1.54
N PHE A 290 6.20 -4.43 1.68
CA PHE A 290 5.26 -4.37 0.56
C PHE A 290 5.26 -3.00 -0.14
N ALA A 291 5.32 -1.90 0.63
CA ALA A 291 5.43 -0.55 0.09
C ALA A 291 6.70 -0.36 -0.76
N ARG A 292 7.79 -1.02 -0.38
CA ARG A 292 9.08 -0.97 -1.07
C ARG A 292 9.15 -1.89 -2.29
N GLU A 293 8.65 -3.10 -2.15
CA GLU A 293 8.71 -4.15 -3.16
C GLU A 293 7.42 -4.98 -3.07
N ARG A 294 6.41 -4.61 -3.88
CA ARG A 294 5.10 -5.27 -3.86
C ARG A 294 5.23 -6.74 -4.24
N ASN A 295 5.11 -7.61 -3.26
CA ASN A 295 4.93 -9.04 -3.47
C ASN A 295 4.35 -9.68 -2.21
N ILE A 296 3.14 -10.23 -2.29
CA ILE A 296 2.50 -10.83 -1.11
C ILE A 296 2.93 -12.28 -0.85
N LEU A 297 3.49 -12.97 -1.85
CA LEU A 297 3.86 -14.37 -1.76
C LEU A 297 4.95 -14.64 -0.69
N PRO A 298 6.11 -13.94 -0.71
CA PRO A 298 7.12 -14.14 0.33
C PRO A 298 6.65 -13.63 1.70
N LEU A 299 5.75 -12.63 1.75
CA LEU A 299 5.19 -12.12 2.99
C LEU A 299 4.23 -13.13 3.63
N ALA A 300 3.35 -13.75 2.84
CA ALA A 300 2.44 -14.80 3.30
C ALA A 300 3.19 -16.04 3.80
N LEU A 301 4.22 -16.47 3.07
CA LEU A 301 5.07 -17.58 3.50
C LEU A 301 5.82 -17.25 4.79
N GLY A 302 6.43 -16.06 4.86
CA GLY A 302 7.13 -15.59 6.05
C GLY A 302 6.21 -15.46 7.27
N GLN A 303 4.98 -14.97 7.07
CA GLN A 303 3.95 -14.93 8.11
C GLN A 303 3.56 -16.33 8.58
N ALA A 304 3.34 -17.27 7.67
CA ALA A 304 2.99 -18.65 8.03
C ALA A 304 4.08 -19.32 8.86
N ILE A 305 5.35 -19.12 8.49
CA ILE A 305 6.51 -19.62 9.26
C ILE A 305 6.56 -18.94 10.65
N LEU A 306 6.49 -17.62 10.71
CA LEU A 306 6.52 -16.87 11.97
C LEU A 306 5.36 -17.27 12.89
N GLY A 307 4.14 -17.35 12.38
CA GLY A 307 2.97 -17.73 13.17
C GLY A 307 3.05 -19.17 13.71
N ALA A 308 3.58 -20.10 12.91
CA ALA A 308 3.84 -21.46 13.36
C ALA A 308 4.96 -21.52 14.43
N LEU A 309 6.00 -20.69 14.30
CA LEU A 309 7.04 -20.55 15.33
C LEU A 309 6.50 -19.89 16.60
N VAL A 310 5.61 -18.90 16.50
CA VAL A 310 4.97 -18.26 17.66
C VAL A 310 4.12 -19.27 18.42
N TRP A 311 3.37 -20.12 17.72
CA TRP A 311 2.64 -21.23 18.33
C TRP A 311 3.57 -22.17 19.11
N TRP A 312 4.75 -22.45 18.58
CA TRP A 312 5.73 -23.31 19.23
C TRP A 312 6.42 -22.60 20.42
N ALA A 313 6.79 -21.34 20.25
CA ALA A 313 7.60 -20.57 21.19
C ALA A 313 6.82 -20.19 22.45
N PHE A 314 5.60 -19.67 22.31
CA PHE A 314 4.85 -19.09 23.42
C PHE A 314 3.94 -20.12 24.11
N PRO A 315 3.78 -20.08 25.44
CA PRO A 315 2.85 -20.95 26.14
C PRO A 315 1.40 -20.77 25.68
N LEU A 316 0.67 -21.87 25.57
CA LEU A 316 -0.74 -21.88 25.20
C LEU A 316 -1.61 -21.01 26.12
N ALA A 317 -1.25 -20.94 27.41
CA ALA A 317 -1.89 -20.08 28.40
C ALA A 317 -1.76 -18.57 28.13
N TRP A 318 -0.84 -18.15 27.25
CA TRP A 318 -0.65 -16.73 26.92
C TRP A 318 -1.41 -16.36 25.66
N HIS A 319 -1.36 -17.21 24.64
CA HIS A 319 -1.94 -16.91 23.34
C HIS A 319 -3.31 -17.58 23.09
N HIS A 320 -3.77 -18.47 23.97
CA HIS A 320 -5.10 -19.10 23.92
C HIS A 320 -5.45 -19.69 22.55
N ALA A 321 -4.58 -20.55 22.02
CA ALA A 321 -4.70 -21.11 20.67
C ALA A 321 -4.80 -20.04 19.56
N MET A 322 -4.12 -18.91 19.77
CA MET A 322 -4.08 -17.76 18.84
C MET A 322 -5.46 -17.12 18.64
N ARG A 323 -6.38 -17.29 19.60
CA ARG A 323 -7.71 -16.69 19.54
C ARG A 323 -7.64 -15.18 19.77
N VAL A 324 -8.61 -14.49 19.18
CA VAL A 324 -8.79 -13.04 19.25
C VAL A 324 -10.26 -12.73 19.53
N GLY A 325 -10.57 -11.49 19.93
CA GLY A 325 -11.93 -11.10 20.28
C GLY A 325 -12.51 -11.88 21.47
N PRO A 326 -13.84 -12.08 21.52
CA PRO A 326 -14.51 -12.81 22.60
C PRO A 326 -13.97 -14.24 22.82
N GLY A 327 -13.54 -14.90 21.74
CA GLY A 327 -12.99 -16.25 21.79
C GLY A 327 -11.71 -16.39 22.63
N PHE A 328 -10.98 -15.28 22.83
CA PHE A 328 -9.83 -15.24 23.73
C PHE A 328 -10.25 -15.42 25.20
N TYR A 329 -11.35 -14.80 25.62
CA TYR A 329 -11.82 -14.86 27.01
C TYR A 329 -12.56 -16.16 27.33
N THR A 330 -13.16 -16.81 26.33
CA THR A 330 -13.87 -18.09 26.48
C THR A 330 -12.97 -19.30 26.26
N TYR A 331 -11.65 -19.13 26.25
CA TYR A 331 -10.71 -20.20 25.91
C TYR A 331 -10.81 -21.45 26.80
N LEU A 332 -11.07 -21.25 28.09
CA LEU A 332 -11.17 -22.32 29.09
C LEU A 332 -12.61 -22.83 29.29
N ARG A 333 -13.59 -22.33 28.54
CA ARG A 333 -15.00 -22.72 28.65
C ARG A 333 -15.40 -23.76 27.61
#